data_AF-A0A1E1WPU7-F1
#
_entry.id   AF-A0A1E1WPU7-F1
#
_cell.length_a   1.000
_cell.length_b   1.000
_cell.length_c   1.000
_cell.angle_alpha   90.00
_cell.angle_beta   90.00
_cell.angle_gamma   90.00
#
_symmetry.space_group_name_H-M   'P 1'
#
loop_
_entity.id
_entity.type
_entity.pdbx_description
1 polymer ?
#
loop_
_entity_poly.entity_id
_entity_poly.type
_entity_poly.pdbx_seq_one_letter_code
_entity_poly.pdbx_strand_id
1 'polypeptide(L)'
;YNLGQAGVLELKLLQTAALLMTTSDLVHGDTLARTMVMCIRMVTASESRDVSTSHAAAATVRQLVALVFERALAEAEGTLKVNPADIRPQSNNKAPKDLKPCAVDAFLILQDIIQLINGDAAHWLVGIADVPKTFGLELLDTVLTDFSPVFFKISEFRFLLKEHVCALIIRLFSPNVKYRAAFTALHIPGAA
;
A
#
# COMPACT_ATOMS: atom_id res chain seq x y z
N TYR A 1 30.02 8.21 -13.43
CA TYR A 1 29.07 8.16 -12.30
C TYR A 1 29.09 6.74 -11.74
N ASN A 2 29.53 6.54 -10.51
CA ASN A 2 29.77 5.22 -9.93
C ASN A 2 28.44 4.55 -9.54
N LEU A 3 28.05 3.48 -10.25
CA LEU A 3 26.85 2.68 -9.92
C LEU A 3 26.81 2.25 -8.44
N GLY A 4 27.97 1.93 -7.85
CA GLY A 4 28.06 1.55 -6.44
C GLY A 4 27.69 2.66 -5.44
N GLN A 5 27.88 3.94 -5.79
CA GLN A 5 27.47 5.06 -4.92
C GLN A 5 25.95 5.28 -4.96
N ALA A 6 25.31 5.01 -6.10
CA ALA A 6 23.87 5.17 -6.25
C ALA A 6 23.10 4.16 -5.37
N GLY A 7 23.47 2.88 -5.38
CA GLY A 7 22.82 1.86 -4.53
C GLY A 7 23.00 2.12 -3.03
N VAL A 8 24.18 2.60 -2.60
CA VAL A 8 24.40 2.99 -1.20
C VAL A 8 23.52 4.19 -0.80
N LEU A 9 23.33 5.16 -1.69
CA LEU A 9 22.46 6.30 -1.43
C LEU A 9 20.99 5.85 -1.31
N GLU A 10 20.53 4.98 -2.19
CA GLU A 10 19.21 4.38 -2.16
C GLU A 10 18.92 3.67 -0.81
N LEU A 11 19.85 2.83 -0.33
CA LEU A 11 19.70 2.16 0.96
C LEU A 11 19.66 3.14 2.14
N LYS A 12 20.50 4.19 2.12
CA LYS A 12 20.48 5.23 3.17
C LYS A 12 19.17 6.00 3.17
N LEU A 13 18.56 6.22 2.01
CA LEU A 13 17.25 6.86 1.89
C LEU A 13 16.16 5.99 2.54
N LEU A 14 16.14 4.67 2.25
CA LEU A 14 15.20 3.74 2.88
C LEU A 14 15.36 3.71 4.41
N GLN A 15 16.60 3.64 4.90
CA GLN A 15 16.89 3.64 6.34
C GLN A 15 16.46 4.95 7.01
N THR A 16 16.71 6.09 6.37
CA THR A 16 16.32 7.41 6.90
C THR A 16 14.81 7.56 6.91
N ALA A 17 14.12 7.11 5.85
CA ALA A 17 12.67 7.10 5.78
C ALA A 17 12.05 6.21 6.89
N ALA A 18 12.58 5.00 7.08
CA ALA A 18 12.16 4.10 8.14
C ALA A 18 12.36 4.73 9.52
N LEU A 19 13.54 5.30 9.78
CA LEU A 19 13.86 5.94 11.05
C LEU A 19 12.96 7.15 11.34
N LEU A 20 12.78 8.04 10.34
CA LEU A 20 11.91 9.21 10.48
C LEU A 20 10.48 8.80 10.83
N MET A 21 9.97 7.78 10.14
CA MET A 21 8.63 7.26 10.36
C MET A 21 8.51 6.63 11.75
N THR A 22 9.45 5.79 12.20
CA THR A 22 9.35 5.09 13.49
C THR A 22 9.66 5.96 14.70
N THR A 23 10.38 7.08 14.53
CA THR A 23 10.77 7.96 15.66
C THR A 23 9.85 9.15 15.87
N SER A 24 8.96 9.43 14.92
CA SER A 24 8.07 10.59 14.97
C SER A 24 6.63 10.24 14.63
N ASP A 25 5.74 10.41 15.61
CA ASP A 25 4.29 10.33 15.44
C ASP A 25 3.69 11.63 14.88
N LEU A 26 4.51 12.54 14.35
CA LEU A 26 4.04 13.77 13.68
C LEU A 26 4.05 13.64 12.15
N VAL A 27 4.63 12.56 11.63
CA VAL A 27 4.71 12.31 10.19
C VAL A 27 3.37 11.75 9.72
N HIS A 28 2.52 12.65 9.23
CA HIS A 28 1.18 12.37 8.74
C HIS A 28 0.94 12.96 7.35
N GLY A 29 -0.16 12.54 6.73
CA GLY A 29 -0.71 13.18 5.56
C GLY A 29 0.22 13.19 4.36
N ASP A 30 0.28 14.32 3.65
CA ASP A 30 1.09 14.45 2.43
C ASP A 30 2.59 14.15 2.66
N THR A 31 3.10 14.36 3.89
CA THR A 31 4.50 14.05 4.22
C THR A 31 4.72 12.55 4.30
N LEU A 32 3.79 11.83 4.95
CA LEU A 32 3.79 10.38 4.97
C LEU A 32 3.66 9.80 3.56
N ALA A 33 2.71 10.32 2.77
CA ALA A 33 2.48 9.89 1.40
C ALA A 33 3.75 10.03 0.55
N ARG A 34 4.44 11.18 0.63
CA ARG A 34 5.70 11.40 -0.11
C ARG A 34 6.80 10.43 0.31
N THR A 35 6.95 10.17 1.61
CA THR A 35 7.91 9.19 2.13
C THR A 35 7.59 7.79 1.60
N MET A 36 6.32 7.39 1.62
CA MET A 36 5.88 6.09 1.12
C MET A 36 6.08 5.95 -0.39
N VAL A 37 5.73 6.98 -1.19
CA VAL A 37 5.96 7.02 -2.64
C VAL A 37 7.44 6.81 -2.97
N MET A 38 8.32 7.45 -2.21
CA MET A 38 9.77 7.31 -2.37
C MET A 38 10.21 5.85 -2.18
N CYS A 39 9.76 5.19 -1.11
CA CYS A 39 10.08 3.79 -0.85
C CYS A 39 9.46 2.85 -1.90
N ILE A 40 8.20 3.06 -2.30
CA ILE A 40 7.50 2.21 -3.28
C ILE A 40 8.16 2.26 -4.65
N ARG A 41 8.62 3.44 -5.11
CA ARG A 41 9.34 3.56 -6.38
C ARG A 41 10.62 2.74 -6.44
N MET A 42 11.19 2.42 -5.28
CA MET A 42 12.40 1.61 -5.18
C MET A 42 12.10 0.11 -5.21
N VAL A 43 10.85 -0.31 -4.92
CA VAL A 43 10.41 -1.71 -4.94
C VAL A 43 10.44 -2.27 -6.36
N THR A 44 9.90 -1.54 -7.33
CA THR A 44 9.88 -2.01 -8.73
C THR A 44 11.31 -2.00 -9.28
N ALA A 45 11.81 -3.17 -9.70
CA ALA A 45 13.13 -3.28 -10.28
C ALA A 45 13.24 -2.42 -11.55
N SER A 46 14.39 -1.77 -11.73
CA SER A 46 14.76 -1.03 -12.93
C SER A 46 16.12 -1.54 -13.42
N GLU A 47 16.44 -1.40 -14.70
CA GLU A 47 17.71 -1.88 -15.29
C GLU A 47 18.97 -1.41 -14.53
N SER A 48 18.88 -0.25 -13.85
CA SER A 48 19.97 0.34 -13.07
C SER A 48 19.96 0.01 -11.57
N ARG A 49 18.99 -0.76 -11.05
CA ARG A 49 18.82 -1.00 -9.60
C ARG A 49 19.08 -2.45 -9.24
N ASP A 50 19.88 -2.64 -8.19
CA ASP A 50 20.20 -3.96 -7.67
C ASP A 50 19.00 -4.64 -7.00
N VAL A 51 18.92 -5.96 -7.16
CA VAL A 51 17.84 -6.81 -6.61
C VAL A 51 17.80 -6.72 -5.09
N SER A 52 18.97 -6.64 -4.44
CA SER A 52 19.06 -6.47 -2.98
C SER A 52 18.37 -5.19 -2.49
N THR A 53 18.49 -4.10 -3.27
CA THR A 53 17.88 -2.80 -2.94
C THR A 53 16.37 -2.83 -3.15
N SER A 54 15.90 -3.51 -4.19
CA SER A 54 14.46 -3.75 -4.41
C SER A 54 13.85 -4.57 -3.26
N HIS A 55 14.52 -5.65 -2.80
CA HIS A 55 14.06 -6.41 -1.64
C HIS A 55 14.09 -5.61 -0.34
N ALA A 56 15.13 -4.81 -0.11
CA ALA A 56 15.20 -3.92 1.04
C ALA A 56 14.06 -2.90 1.01
N ALA A 57 13.78 -2.30 -0.15
CA ALA A 57 12.67 -1.37 -0.32
C ALA A 57 11.32 -2.04 -0.02
N ALA A 58 11.10 -3.26 -0.52
CA ALA A 58 9.87 -4.01 -0.26
C ALA A 58 9.70 -4.30 1.24
N ALA A 59 10.78 -4.67 1.93
CA ALA A 59 10.78 -4.85 3.38
C ALA A 59 10.47 -3.56 4.14
N THR A 60 11.09 -2.44 3.74
CA THR A 60 10.82 -1.12 4.31
C THR A 60 9.36 -0.72 4.11
N VAL A 61 8.81 -0.88 2.90
CA VAL A 61 7.39 -0.54 2.63
C VAL A 61 6.45 -1.39 3.49
N ARG A 62 6.70 -2.71 3.61
CA ARG A 62 5.91 -3.57 4.51
C ARG A 62 5.94 -3.08 5.96
N GLN A 63 7.13 -2.72 6.46
CA GLN A 63 7.29 -2.18 7.80
C GLN A 63 6.55 -0.84 7.98
N LEU A 64 6.63 0.05 6.98
CA LEU A 64 5.94 1.34 7.04
C LEU A 64 4.42 1.19 6.99
N VAL A 65 3.90 0.27 6.17
CA VAL A 65 2.47 -0.04 6.16
C VAL A 65 2.06 -0.55 7.54
N ALA A 66 2.78 -1.54 8.09
CA ALA A 66 2.51 -2.06 9.43
C ALA A 66 2.46 -0.94 10.48
N LEU A 67 3.48 -0.08 10.52
CA LEU A 67 3.56 1.05 11.44
C LEU A 67 2.34 1.99 11.35
N VAL A 68 1.84 2.27 10.14
CA VAL A 68 0.68 3.14 9.96
C VAL A 68 -0.59 2.51 10.53
N PHE A 69 -0.76 1.20 10.38
CA PHE A 69 -1.89 0.49 10.98
C PHE A 69 -1.75 0.33 12.50
N GLU A 70 -0.55 0.12 13.02
CA GLU A 70 -0.26 0.14 14.46
C GLU A 70 -0.66 1.48 15.08
N ARG A 71 -0.30 2.59 14.44
CA ARG A 71 -0.68 3.94 14.87
C ARG A 71 -2.18 4.15 14.86
N ALA A 72 -2.88 3.69 13.83
CA ALA A 72 -4.34 3.81 13.74
C ALA A 72 -5.03 3.02 14.86
N LEU A 73 -4.54 1.83 15.20
CA LEU A 73 -5.05 1.04 16.31
C LEU A 73 -4.75 1.68 17.67
N ALA A 74 -3.52 2.13 17.89
CA ALA A 74 -3.12 2.82 19.11
C ALA A 74 -3.95 4.09 19.35
N GLU A 75 -4.24 4.84 18.28
CA GLU A 75 -5.09 6.03 18.34
C GLU A 75 -6.57 5.70 18.60
N ALA A 76 -7.07 4.58 18.06
CA ALA A 76 -8.40 4.08 18.35
C ALA A 76 -8.54 3.63 19.82
N GLU A 77 -7.48 3.04 20.39
CA GLU A 77 -7.40 2.60 21.79
C GLU A 77 -7.11 3.75 22.77
N GLY A 78 -6.69 4.92 22.27
CA GLY A 78 -6.31 6.07 23.07
C GLY A 78 -4.93 5.98 23.72
N THR A 79 -4.13 4.98 23.33
CA THR A 79 -2.72 4.82 23.75
C THR A 79 -1.78 5.72 22.97
N LEU A 80 -2.18 6.13 21.76
CA LEU A 80 -1.57 7.22 21.00
C LEU A 80 -2.53 8.41 20.94
N LYS A 81 -2.02 9.62 21.16
CA LYS A 81 -2.78 10.86 21.06
C LYS A 81 -2.09 11.79 20.09
N VAL A 82 -2.69 11.98 18.92
CA VAL A 82 -2.22 12.97 17.95
C VAL A 82 -3.11 14.20 18.05
N ASN A 83 -2.51 15.35 18.28
CA ASN A 83 -3.22 16.62 18.29
C ASN A 83 -3.41 17.09 16.84
N PRO A 84 -4.66 17.28 16.36
CA PRO A 84 -4.91 17.71 14.99
C PRO A 84 -4.22 19.04 14.61
N ALA A 85 -3.93 19.90 15.59
CA ALA A 85 -3.23 21.17 15.35
C ALA A 85 -1.74 20.98 15.01
N ASP A 86 -1.13 19.86 15.43
CA ASP A 86 0.27 19.55 15.16
C ASP A 86 0.46 18.88 13.79
N ILE A 87 -0.65 18.56 13.12
CA ILE A 87 -0.66 17.88 11.83
C ILE A 87 -0.85 18.89 10.72
N ARG A 88 -0.01 18.77 9.69
CA ARG A 88 -0.19 19.55 8.46
C ARG A 88 -1.48 19.11 7.77
N PRO A 89 -2.35 20.06 7.38
CA PRO A 89 -3.56 19.75 6.63
C PRO A 89 -3.22 18.95 5.38
N GLN A 90 -3.93 17.85 5.17
CA GLN A 90 -3.73 17.00 4.00
C GLN A 90 -4.44 17.60 2.78
N SER A 91 -3.78 17.57 1.62
CA SER A 91 -4.39 18.02 0.36
C SER A 91 -5.53 17.10 -0.13
N ASN A 92 -5.50 15.82 0.26
CA ASN A 92 -6.46 14.81 -0.12
C ASN A 92 -7.67 14.78 0.84
N ASN A 93 -8.82 15.21 0.31
CA ASN A 93 -10.11 15.24 1.02
C ASN A 93 -10.98 13.99 0.80
N LYS A 94 -10.43 12.89 0.26
CA LYS A 94 -11.19 11.65 0.01
C LYS A 94 -11.37 10.77 1.25
N ALA A 95 -10.61 11.01 2.32
CA ALA A 95 -10.81 10.30 3.57
C ALA A 95 -12.15 10.70 4.22
N PRO A 96 -12.86 9.78 4.88
CA PRO A 96 -14.03 10.10 5.69
C PRO A 96 -13.72 11.19 6.74
N LYS A 97 -14.64 12.15 6.90
CA LYS A 97 -14.40 13.39 7.67
C LYS A 97 -14.32 13.20 9.19
N ASP A 98 -14.81 12.06 9.69
CA ASP A 98 -14.88 11.77 11.13
C ASP A 98 -13.73 10.87 11.62
N LEU A 99 -12.81 10.50 10.72
CA LEU A 99 -11.64 9.72 11.08
C LEU A 99 -10.62 10.56 11.82
N LYS A 100 -10.02 9.95 12.84
CA LYS A 100 -8.85 10.50 13.52
C LYS A 100 -7.61 10.44 12.60
N PRO A 101 -6.59 11.28 12.82
CA PRO A 101 -5.46 11.42 11.91
C PRO A 101 -4.71 10.14 11.52
N CYS A 102 -4.37 9.26 12.46
CA CYS A 102 -3.68 8.02 12.11
C CYS A 102 -4.59 7.09 11.30
N ALA A 103 -5.89 7.08 11.64
CA ALA A 103 -6.88 6.32 10.90
C ALA A 103 -7.08 6.84 9.47
N VAL A 104 -6.96 8.17 9.24
CA VAL A 104 -6.98 8.76 7.90
C VAL A 104 -5.83 8.24 7.05
N ASP A 105 -4.60 8.23 7.57
CA ASP A 105 -3.44 7.74 6.83
C ASP A 105 -3.59 6.25 6.48
N ALA A 106 -3.96 5.41 7.46
CA ALA A 106 -4.18 3.99 7.23
C ALA A 106 -5.30 3.71 6.22
N PHE A 107 -6.37 4.51 6.25
CA PHE A 107 -7.49 4.37 5.33
C PHE A 107 -7.06 4.64 3.88
N LEU A 108 -6.29 5.71 3.67
CA LEU A 108 -5.82 6.10 2.34
C LEU A 108 -4.79 5.12 1.79
N ILE A 109 -3.90 4.59 2.64
CA ILE A 109 -2.99 3.50 2.26
C ILE A 109 -3.77 2.28 1.78
N LEU A 110 -4.77 1.82 2.54
CA LEU A 110 -5.54 0.64 2.17
C LEU A 110 -6.28 0.84 0.84
N GLN A 111 -6.88 2.02 0.67
CA GLN A 111 -7.59 2.37 -0.56
C GLN A 111 -6.66 2.31 -1.78
N ASP A 112 -5.47 2.90 -1.68
CA ASP A 112 -4.49 2.89 -2.77
C ASP A 112 -3.92 1.49 -3.02
N ILE A 113 -3.68 0.67 -1.98
CA ILE A 113 -3.27 -0.74 -2.14
C ILE A 113 -4.32 -1.49 -2.97
N ILE A 114 -5.61 -1.34 -2.66
CA ILE A 114 -6.70 -2.01 -3.38
C ILE A 114 -6.74 -1.57 -4.86
N GLN A 115 -6.53 -0.28 -5.12
CA GLN A 115 -6.48 0.27 -6.48
C GLN A 115 -5.30 -0.30 -7.27
N LEU A 116 -4.11 -0.30 -6.67
CA LEU A 116 -2.91 -0.81 -7.30
C LEU A 116 -3.02 -2.31 -7.64
N ILE A 117 -3.66 -3.13 -6.79
CA ILE A 117 -3.92 -4.55 -7.09
C ILE A 117 -4.90 -4.71 -8.28
N ASN A 118 -5.84 -3.76 -8.42
CA ASN A 118 -6.77 -3.71 -9.55
C ASN A 118 -6.13 -3.22 -10.86
N GLY A 119 -4.90 -2.70 -10.80
CA GLY A 119 -4.22 -2.08 -11.94
C GLY A 119 -4.63 -0.62 -12.17
N ASP A 120 -5.25 0.01 -11.18
CA ASP A 120 -5.57 1.44 -11.17
C ASP A 120 -4.45 2.23 -10.47
N ALA A 121 -4.26 3.49 -10.87
CA ALA A 121 -3.31 4.38 -10.22
C ALA A 121 -3.73 4.76 -8.80
N ALA A 122 -2.75 4.91 -7.91
CA ALA A 122 -2.98 5.36 -6.54
C ALA A 122 -3.41 6.84 -6.52
N HIS A 123 -4.34 7.19 -5.64
CA HIS A 123 -4.84 8.56 -5.53
C HIS A 123 -4.06 9.39 -4.51
N TRP A 124 -3.69 8.80 -3.39
CA TRP A 124 -2.97 9.50 -2.33
C TRP A 124 -1.46 9.38 -2.50
N LEU A 125 -0.97 8.22 -2.91
CA LEU A 125 0.42 7.96 -3.30
C LEU A 125 0.69 8.50 -4.71
N VAL A 126 0.61 9.83 -4.85
CA VAL A 126 0.67 10.51 -6.14
C VAL A 126 1.90 10.10 -6.95
N GLY A 127 1.66 9.68 -8.20
CA GLY A 127 2.71 9.27 -9.12
C GLY A 127 3.17 7.82 -8.97
N ILE A 128 2.41 6.99 -8.24
CA ILE A 128 2.46 5.53 -8.32
C ILE A 128 1.30 5.06 -9.19
N ALA A 129 1.59 4.45 -10.33
CA ALA A 129 0.60 3.91 -11.26
C ALA A 129 0.47 2.40 -11.16
N ASP A 130 1.56 1.70 -10.83
CA ASP A 130 1.61 0.26 -10.69
C ASP A 130 2.60 -0.17 -9.60
N VAL A 131 2.39 -1.39 -9.12
CA VAL A 131 3.34 -2.16 -8.30
C VAL A 131 3.25 -3.62 -8.74
N PRO A 132 4.28 -4.45 -8.48
CA PRO A 132 4.15 -5.88 -8.70
C PRO A 132 2.90 -6.41 -7.99
N LYS A 133 2.00 -7.06 -8.74
CA LYS A 133 0.69 -7.48 -8.22
C LYS A 133 0.80 -8.39 -6.99
N THR A 134 1.80 -9.28 -6.98
CA THR A 134 2.11 -10.14 -5.84
C THR A 134 2.47 -9.32 -4.59
N PHE A 135 3.27 -8.26 -4.76
CA PHE A 135 3.63 -7.37 -3.66
C PHE A 135 2.42 -6.61 -3.11
N GLY A 136 1.53 -6.10 -3.98
CA GLY A 136 0.28 -5.50 -3.53
C GLY A 136 -0.59 -6.48 -2.73
N LEU A 137 -0.68 -7.74 -3.17
CA LEU A 137 -1.40 -8.80 -2.47
C LEU A 137 -0.75 -9.17 -1.13
N GLU A 138 0.58 -9.20 -1.05
CA GLU A 138 1.30 -9.39 0.23
C GLU A 138 0.94 -8.28 1.23
N LEU A 139 0.92 -7.02 0.79
CA LEU A 139 0.54 -5.90 1.66
C LEU A 139 -0.90 -6.04 2.14
N LEU A 140 -1.82 -6.42 1.25
CA LEU A 140 -3.22 -6.63 1.61
C LEU A 140 -3.37 -7.79 2.59
N ASP A 141 -2.65 -8.89 2.38
CA ASP A 141 -2.65 -10.05 3.28
C ASP A 141 -2.15 -9.68 4.69
N THR A 142 -1.04 -8.95 4.79
CA THR A 142 -0.54 -8.40 6.06
C THR A 142 -1.61 -7.56 6.77
N VAL A 143 -2.28 -6.65 6.05
CA VAL A 143 -3.33 -5.81 6.65
C VAL A 143 -4.51 -6.63 7.15
N LEU A 144 -4.97 -7.62 6.37
CA LEU A 144 -6.13 -8.44 6.71
C LEU A 144 -5.82 -9.42 7.85
N THR A 145 -4.59 -9.90 7.95
CA THR A 145 -4.17 -10.91 8.93
C THR A 145 -3.70 -10.25 10.22
N ASP A 146 -2.66 -9.41 10.15
CA ASP A 146 -1.97 -8.87 11.33
C ASP A 146 -2.72 -7.67 11.94
N PHE A 147 -3.43 -6.92 11.09
CA PHE A 147 -4.16 -5.71 11.50
C PHE A 147 -5.69 -5.89 11.46
N SER A 148 -6.17 -7.14 11.52
CA SER A 148 -7.60 -7.46 11.55
C SER A 148 -8.43 -6.65 12.57
N PRO A 149 -7.91 -6.27 13.78
CA PRO A 149 -8.69 -5.46 14.73
C PRO A 149 -9.15 -4.11 14.18
N VAL A 150 -8.47 -3.54 13.18
CA VAL A 150 -8.81 -2.22 12.62
C VAL A 150 -10.21 -2.22 12.00
N PHE A 151 -10.60 -3.33 11.38
CA PHE A 151 -11.89 -3.53 10.74
C PHE A 151 -13.05 -3.70 11.72
N PHE A 152 -12.75 -3.95 13.00
CA PHE A 152 -13.76 -4.05 14.06
C PHE A 152 -13.85 -2.77 14.89
N LYS A 153 -12.73 -2.08 15.09
CA LYS A 153 -12.67 -0.87 15.92
C LYS A 153 -13.05 0.41 15.18
N ILE A 154 -12.82 0.46 13.86
CA ILE A 154 -13.04 1.66 13.04
C ILE A 154 -14.06 1.32 11.94
N SER A 155 -15.22 1.97 11.97
CA SER A 155 -16.38 1.59 11.16
C SER A 155 -16.16 1.75 9.65
N GLU A 156 -15.34 2.72 9.28
CA GLU A 156 -14.96 3.08 7.93
C GLU A 156 -14.10 1.98 7.29
N PHE A 157 -13.25 1.32 8.08
CA PHE A 157 -12.48 0.16 7.60
C PHE A 157 -13.38 -1.03 7.34
N ARG A 158 -14.41 -1.26 8.18
CA ARG A 158 -15.42 -2.29 7.90
C ARG A 158 -16.13 -2.05 6.56
N PHE A 159 -16.42 -0.79 6.24
CA PHE A 159 -16.99 -0.43 4.95
C PHE A 159 -16.01 -0.72 3.80
N LEU A 160 -14.73 -0.32 3.92
CA LEU A 160 -13.71 -0.65 2.92
C LEU A 160 -13.58 -2.17 2.69
N LEU A 161 -13.61 -2.95 3.77
CA LEU A 161 -13.53 -4.41 3.70
C LEU A 161 -14.70 -4.98 2.88
N LYS A 162 -15.93 -4.59 3.22
CA LYS A 162 -17.14 -5.10 2.58
C LYS A 162 -17.26 -4.69 1.12
N GLU A 163 -17.03 -3.41 0.81
CA GLU A 163 -17.33 -2.87 -0.51
C GLU A 163 -16.16 -3.03 -1.49
N HIS A 164 -14.91 -2.92 -1.02
CA HIS A 164 -13.75 -2.90 -1.90
C HIS A 164 -12.92 -4.18 -1.82
N VAL A 165 -12.60 -4.67 -0.62
CA VAL A 165 -11.76 -5.87 -0.46
C VAL A 165 -12.52 -7.13 -0.90
N CYS A 166 -13.77 -7.32 -0.46
CA CYS A 166 -14.57 -8.47 -0.91
C CYS A 166 -14.73 -8.48 -2.44
N ALA A 167 -15.05 -7.33 -3.05
CA ALA A 167 -15.16 -7.20 -4.49
C ALA A 167 -13.85 -7.52 -5.21
N LEU A 168 -12.71 -7.06 -4.67
CA LEU A 168 -11.38 -7.37 -5.17
C LEU A 168 -11.11 -8.89 -5.13
N ILE A 169 -11.36 -9.54 -3.98
CA ILE A 169 -11.16 -10.99 -3.81
C ILE A 169 -12.02 -11.76 -4.82
N ILE A 170 -13.31 -11.45 -4.93
CA ILE A 170 -14.21 -12.09 -5.90
C ILE A 170 -13.68 -11.94 -7.33
N ARG A 171 -13.19 -10.74 -7.69
CA ARG A 171 -12.61 -10.47 -9.02
C ARG A 171 -11.33 -11.28 -9.26
N LEU A 172 -10.46 -11.41 -8.26
CA LEU A 172 -9.21 -12.15 -8.36
C LEU A 172 -9.43 -13.66 -8.55
N PHE A 173 -10.46 -14.22 -7.91
CA PHE A 173 -10.83 -15.63 -8.03
C PHE A 173 -11.81 -15.92 -9.16
N SER A 174 -12.42 -14.90 -9.76
CA SER A 174 -13.33 -15.09 -10.89
C SER A 174 -12.55 -15.66 -12.09
N PRO A 175 -12.96 -16.81 -12.65
CA PRO A 175 -12.29 -17.37 -13.82
C PRO A 175 -12.38 -16.36 -14.96
N ASN A 176 -11.22 -15.84 -15.38
CA ASN A 176 -11.11 -14.88 -16.45
C ASN A 176 -11.75 -15.50 -17.70
N VAL A 177 -12.88 -14.97 -18.18
CA VAL A 177 -13.62 -15.53 -19.34
C VAL A 177 -12.72 -15.64 -20.58
N LYS A 178 -11.64 -14.84 -20.65
CA LYS A 178 -10.60 -14.90 -21.69
C LYS A 178 -9.84 -16.24 -21.72
N TYR A 179 -9.74 -16.99 -20.63
CA TYR A 179 -9.05 -18.29 -20.59
C TYR A 179 -9.87 -19.43 -21.20
N ARG A 180 -11.21 -19.30 -21.24
CA ARG A 180 -12.08 -20.33 -21.83
C ARG A 180 -12.06 -20.32 -23.36
N ALA A 181 -11.91 -19.14 -23.97
CA ALA A 181 -11.83 -19.01 -25.42
C ALA A 181 -10.57 -19.65 -26.03
N ALA A 182 -9.47 -19.71 -25.27
CA ALA A 182 -8.23 -20.37 -25.70
C ALA A 182 -8.33 -21.90 -25.69
N PHE A 183 -9.15 -22.50 -24.82
CA PHE A 183 -9.35 -23.95 -24.77
C PHE A 183 -10.40 -24.46 -25.75
N THR A 184 -11.40 -23.65 -26.13
CA THR A 184 -12.38 -24.03 -27.17
C THR A 184 -11.84 -23.88 -28.59
N ALA A 185 -10.76 -23.11 -28.81
CA ALA A 185 -10.16 -22.93 -30.13
C ALA A 185 -9.19 -24.06 -30.54
N LEU A 186 -8.80 -24.95 -29.62
CA LEU A 186 -7.80 -26.01 -29.86
C LEU A 186 -8.39 -27.38 -30.25
N HIS A 187 -9.69 -27.49 -30.54
CA HIS A 187 -10.29 -28.76 -30.92
C HIS A 187 -11.31 -28.67 -32.06
N ILE A 188 -10.87 -28.29 -33.26
CA ILE A 188 -11.45 -28.81 -34.51
C ILE A 188 -10.34 -28.94 -35.58
N PRO A 189 -9.68 -30.10 -35.72
CA PRO A 189 -9.24 -30.60 -37.03
C PRO A 189 -10.43 -31.30 -37.71
N GLY A 190 -10.72 -30.93 -38.97
CA GLY A 190 -11.85 -31.42 -39.77
C GLY A 190 -11.99 -32.96 -39.76
N ALA A 191 -13.19 -33.53 -39.84
CA ALA A 191 -14.18 -33.33 -40.91
C ALA A 191 -13.54 -33.45 -42.30
N ALA A 192 -13.12 -34.68 -42.62
CA ALA A 192 -13.18 -35.27 -43.95
C ALA A 192 -13.59 -36.74 -43.76
#